data_AF-A0A7R9FTQ1-F1
#
_entry.id   AF-A0A7R9FTQ1-F1
#
_cell.length_a   1.000
_cell.length_b   1.000
_cell.length_c   1.000
_cell.angle_alpha   90.00
_cell.angle_beta   90.00
_cell.angle_gamma   90.00
#
_symmetry.space_group_name_H-M   'P 1'
#
loop_
_entity.id
_entity.type
_entity.pdbx_description
1 polymer ?
#
loop_
_entity_poly.entity_id
_entity_poly.type
_entity_poly.pdbx_seq_one_letter_code
_entity_poly.pdbx_strand_id
1 'polypeptide(L)'
;MHDYRVPAILAEQITEPTRVLFLFSNIFIMIMVPLRFACTTQAEDIFAVMSMVTIAPYFLFFCRGFKTVGPFVVMIYKMIKGDLLRFVTIYSVFIMGFAQSYYIIFLSYKKMEQPPEEDDKFCTDTNPIPTMTEAILAMFIMSLNKYDAMYSSFRCTNHETLAKVMFVTYMAIVTILLINMLIAMMGNTYTKIAETRNEWQRQWARIVLVVERGVSPKERLIRQRLYSQPMADGKLAFIIRHQHTDEDKEELKELQELRANHARNVSRRLKGSNFMSSVSLSPKPLEHGSSSSLN
;
A
#
# COMPACT_ATOMS: atom_id res chain seq x y z
N MET A 1 21.47 -27.08 20.80
CA MET A 1 21.81 -25.87 19.99
C MET A 1 20.92 -25.70 18.74
N HIS A 2 19.80 -26.44 18.62
CA HIS A 2 18.92 -26.43 17.44
C HIS A 2 17.68 -25.51 17.60
N ASP A 3 17.27 -25.18 18.82
CA ASP A 3 16.00 -24.50 19.12
C ASP A 3 15.98 -22.98 18.89
N TYR A 4 17.12 -22.31 18.97
CA TYR A 4 17.18 -20.84 18.79
C TYR A 4 17.27 -20.40 17.31
N ARG A 5 17.48 -21.33 16.37
CA ARG A 5 17.57 -21.01 14.93
C ARG A 5 16.20 -20.78 14.30
N VAL A 6 15.20 -21.55 14.69
CA VAL A 6 13.84 -21.43 14.14
C VAL A 6 13.23 -20.04 14.38
N PRO A 7 13.21 -19.48 15.61
CA PRO A 7 12.67 -18.14 15.82
C PRO A 7 13.48 -17.04 15.14
N ALA A 8 14.81 -17.19 15.02
CA ALA A 8 15.66 -16.22 14.32
C ALA A 8 15.44 -16.23 12.79
N ILE A 9 15.26 -17.41 12.19
CA ILE A 9 14.96 -17.55 10.75
C ILE A 9 13.56 -17.00 10.44
N LEU A 10 12.58 -17.26 11.31
CA LEU A 10 11.23 -16.71 11.18
C LEU A 10 11.23 -15.18 11.32
N ALA A 11 11.99 -14.63 12.28
CA ALA A 11 12.15 -13.20 12.44
C ALA A 11 12.84 -12.54 11.22
N GLU A 12 13.83 -13.20 10.62
CA GLU A 12 14.47 -12.72 9.39
C GLU A 12 13.54 -12.85 8.16
N GLN A 13 12.70 -13.89 8.07
CA GLN A 13 11.71 -14.04 7.01
C GLN A 13 10.62 -12.96 7.03
N ILE A 14 10.19 -12.50 8.21
CA ILE A 14 9.23 -11.39 8.36
C ILE A 14 9.77 -10.09 7.74
N THR A 15 11.10 -9.97 7.58
CA THR A 15 11.71 -8.80 6.91
C THR A 15 11.53 -8.82 5.38
N GLU A 16 11.27 -9.98 4.76
CA GLU A 16 11.04 -10.14 3.32
C GLU A 16 9.67 -10.81 3.06
N PRO A 17 8.56 -10.06 2.92
CA PRO A 17 7.22 -10.64 2.78
C PRO A 17 7.01 -11.40 1.48
N THR A 18 7.77 -11.05 0.43
CA THR A 18 8.52 -11.98 -0.42
C THR A 18 8.31 -13.48 -0.15
N ARG A 19 9.06 -13.91 0.86
CA ARG A 19 9.20 -15.29 1.30
C ARG A 19 8.03 -15.75 2.15
N VAL A 20 7.37 -14.84 2.85
CA VAL A 20 6.19 -15.12 3.67
C VAL A 20 5.02 -15.53 2.77
N LEU A 21 4.77 -14.80 1.68
CA LEU A 21 3.74 -15.14 0.69
C LEU A 21 4.01 -16.49 0.02
N PHE A 22 5.28 -16.76 -0.33
CA PHE A 22 5.67 -18.06 -0.87
C PHE A 22 5.48 -19.19 0.16
N LEU A 23 5.83 -18.97 1.42
CA LEU A 23 5.60 -19.95 2.48
C LEU A 23 4.10 -20.26 2.64
N PHE A 24 3.23 -19.25 2.63
CA PHE A 24 1.78 -19.44 2.67
C PHE A 24 1.27 -20.24 1.48
N SER A 25 1.74 -19.95 0.27
CA SER A 25 1.41 -20.74 -0.93
C SER A 25 1.82 -22.22 -0.76
N ASN A 26 3.03 -22.49 -0.27
CA ASN A 26 3.47 -23.87 0.00
C ASN A 26 2.60 -24.56 1.07
N ILE A 27 2.20 -23.83 2.12
CA ILE A 27 1.29 -24.37 3.15
C ILE A 27 -0.06 -24.73 2.52
N PHE A 28 -0.63 -23.86 1.66
CA PHE A 28 -1.89 -24.16 0.97
C PHE A 28 -1.78 -25.40 0.10
N ILE A 29 -0.68 -25.56 -0.66
CA ILE A 29 -0.43 -26.77 -1.47
C ILE A 29 -0.32 -28.02 -0.57
N MET A 30 0.36 -27.92 0.57
CA MET A 30 0.45 -29.04 1.52
C MET A 30 -0.90 -29.39 2.16
N ILE A 31 -1.80 -28.42 2.35
CA ILE A 31 -3.18 -28.62 2.85
C ILE A 31 -4.07 -29.31 1.80
N MET A 32 -3.79 -29.14 0.50
CA MET A 32 -4.56 -29.83 -0.54
C MET A 32 -4.43 -31.36 -0.45
N VAL A 33 -3.27 -31.88 -0.04
CA VAL A 33 -3.03 -33.32 0.09
C VAL A 33 -3.98 -34.00 1.11
N PRO A 34 -4.09 -33.56 2.38
CA PRO A 34 -5.05 -34.14 3.32
C PRO A 34 -6.51 -33.86 2.93
N LEU A 35 -6.83 -32.72 2.29
CA LEU A 35 -8.18 -32.46 1.77
C LEU A 35 -8.58 -33.44 0.68
N ARG A 36 -7.62 -33.86 -0.15
CA ARG A 36 -7.83 -34.90 -1.16
C ARG A 36 -8.16 -36.24 -0.50
N PHE A 37 -7.45 -36.60 0.56
CA PHE A 37 -7.75 -37.81 1.35
C PHE A 37 -9.09 -37.74 2.09
N ALA A 38 -9.52 -36.54 2.48
CA ALA A 38 -10.83 -36.31 3.10
C ALA A 38 -12.00 -36.26 2.08
N CYS A 39 -11.73 -36.42 0.78
CA CYS A 39 -12.71 -36.33 -0.31
C CYS A 39 -13.50 -35.00 -0.34
N THR A 40 -12.92 -33.90 0.14
CA THR A 40 -13.54 -32.56 0.14
C THR A 40 -13.05 -31.72 -1.04
N THR A 41 -13.65 -31.90 -2.22
CA THR A 41 -13.23 -31.23 -3.47
C THR A 41 -13.45 -29.71 -3.46
N GLN A 42 -14.55 -29.23 -2.87
CA GLN A 42 -14.82 -27.78 -2.80
C GLN A 42 -13.76 -27.01 -1.99
N ALA A 43 -13.32 -27.57 -0.87
CA ALA A 43 -12.26 -26.97 -0.07
C ALA A 43 -10.91 -27.01 -0.81
N GLU A 44 -10.61 -28.12 -1.50
CA GLU A 44 -9.42 -28.25 -2.35
C GLU A 44 -9.36 -27.13 -3.41
N ASP A 45 -10.47 -26.88 -4.11
CA ASP A 45 -10.56 -25.82 -5.13
C ASP A 45 -10.33 -24.42 -4.55
N ILE A 46 -10.88 -24.13 -3.37
CA ILE A 46 -10.67 -22.84 -2.68
C ILE A 46 -9.17 -22.65 -2.35
N PHE A 47 -8.53 -23.66 -1.77
CA PHE A 47 -7.09 -23.59 -1.45
C PHE A 47 -6.22 -23.53 -2.73
N ALA A 48 -6.63 -24.19 -3.81
CA ALA A 48 -5.95 -24.11 -5.10
C ALA A 48 -5.98 -22.68 -5.64
N VAL A 49 -7.16 -22.03 -5.67
CA VAL A 49 -7.30 -20.64 -6.11
C VAL A 49 -6.47 -19.70 -5.24
N MET A 50 -6.53 -19.85 -3.91
CA MET A 50 -5.75 -19.04 -2.98
C MET A 50 -4.23 -19.23 -3.15
N SER A 51 -3.78 -20.44 -3.46
CA SER A 51 -2.36 -20.73 -3.74
C SER A 51 -1.89 -20.01 -5.01
N MET A 52 -2.69 -20.01 -6.08
CA MET A 52 -2.36 -19.33 -7.34
C MET A 52 -2.29 -17.80 -7.16
N VAL A 53 -3.24 -17.22 -6.44
CA VAL A 53 -3.27 -15.78 -6.14
C VAL A 53 -2.06 -15.37 -5.30
N THR A 54 -1.62 -16.20 -4.34
CA THR A 54 -0.46 -15.91 -3.49
C THR A 54 0.89 -16.11 -4.19
N ILE A 55 0.96 -16.96 -5.23
CA ILE A 55 2.16 -17.12 -6.07
C ILE A 55 2.36 -15.91 -7.00
N ALA A 56 1.28 -15.28 -7.48
CA ALA A 56 1.39 -14.18 -8.44
C ALA A 56 2.31 -13.01 -7.96
N PRO A 57 2.15 -12.48 -6.73
CA PRO A 57 3.08 -11.48 -6.19
C PRO A 57 4.53 -11.97 -6.02
N TYR A 58 4.74 -13.28 -5.88
CA TYR A 58 6.08 -13.85 -5.79
C TYR A 58 6.87 -13.69 -7.10
N PHE A 59 6.21 -13.65 -8.26
CA PHE A 59 6.91 -13.37 -9.52
C PHE A 59 7.57 -11.99 -9.55
N LEU A 60 7.00 -10.99 -8.88
CA LEU A 60 7.61 -9.66 -8.78
C LEU A 60 8.97 -9.69 -8.06
N PHE A 61 9.20 -10.67 -7.18
CA PHE A 61 10.52 -10.86 -6.56
C PHE A 61 11.60 -11.19 -7.59
N PHE A 62 11.29 -12.04 -8.59
CA PHE A 62 12.24 -12.36 -9.65
C PHE A 62 12.49 -11.17 -10.58
N CYS A 63 11.47 -10.33 -10.81
CA CYS A 63 11.62 -9.09 -11.57
C CYS A 63 12.61 -8.10 -10.94
N ARG A 64 12.93 -8.24 -9.63
CA ARG A 64 13.92 -7.40 -8.94
C ARG A 64 15.35 -7.55 -9.49
N GLY A 65 15.64 -8.66 -10.17
CA GLY A 65 16.96 -8.93 -10.74
C GLY A 65 17.31 -8.07 -11.97
N PHE A 66 16.32 -7.48 -12.64
CA PHE A 66 16.54 -6.69 -13.86
C PHE A 66 16.83 -5.23 -13.52
N LYS A 67 17.84 -4.61 -14.19
CA LYS A 67 18.24 -3.21 -13.98
C LYS A 67 17.09 -2.22 -14.26
N THR A 68 16.25 -2.50 -15.25
CA THR A 68 15.15 -1.63 -15.67
C THR A 68 13.92 -1.77 -14.77
N VAL A 69 13.49 -2.99 -14.46
CA VAL A 69 12.25 -3.26 -13.70
C VAL A 69 12.46 -3.25 -12.18
N GLY A 70 13.67 -3.59 -11.73
CA GLY A 70 13.94 -3.83 -10.32
C GLY A 70 13.69 -2.63 -9.40
N PRO A 71 14.16 -1.41 -9.72
CA PRO A 71 13.87 -0.23 -8.91
C PRO A 71 12.36 0.02 -8.74
N PHE A 72 11.56 -0.16 -9.79
CA PHE A 72 10.10 0.02 -9.73
C PHE A 72 9.44 -0.97 -8.77
N VAL A 73 9.84 -2.24 -8.79
CA VAL A 73 9.34 -3.25 -7.84
C VAL A 73 9.65 -2.86 -6.39
N VAL A 74 10.86 -2.34 -6.13
CA VAL A 74 11.24 -1.87 -4.79
C VAL A 74 10.39 -0.68 -4.35
N MET A 75 10.06 0.24 -5.26
CA MET A 75 9.18 1.38 -4.97
C MET A 75 7.77 0.91 -4.60
N ILE A 76 7.17 0.06 -5.43
CA ILE A 76 5.83 -0.51 -5.18
C ILE A 76 5.80 -1.21 -3.82
N TYR A 77 6.82 -2.01 -3.52
CA TYR A 77 6.90 -2.71 -2.25
C TYR A 77 6.98 -1.76 -1.05
N LYS A 78 7.79 -0.68 -1.14
CA LYS A 78 7.87 0.35 -0.10
C LYS A 78 6.54 1.11 0.06
N MET A 79 5.84 1.42 -1.03
CA MET A 79 4.53 2.08 -1.00
C MET A 79 3.48 1.20 -0.31
N ILE A 80 3.42 -0.09 -0.67
CA ILE A 80 2.45 -1.03 -0.11
C ILE A 80 2.65 -1.18 1.40
N LYS A 81 3.89 -1.39 1.85
CA LYS A 81 4.19 -1.62 3.27
C LYS A 81 4.03 -0.36 4.12
N GLY A 82 4.45 0.80 3.61
CA GLY A 82 4.52 2.03 4.40
C GLY A 82 3.24 2.86 4.37
N ASP A 83 2.70 3.07 3.17
CA ASP A 83 1.70 4.10 2.92
C ASP A 83 0.32 3.45 2.73
N LEU A 84 0.21 2.43 1.88
CA LEU A 84 -1.08 1.79 1.55
C LEU A 84 -1.79 1.21 2.79
N LEU A 85 -1.09 0.46 3.65
CA LEU A 85 -1.73 -0.19 4.81
C LEU A 85 -2.38 0.80 5.77
N ARG A 86 -1.71 1.93 6.07
CA ARG A 86 -2.26 2.98 6.95
C ARG A 86 -3.55 3.56 6.37
N PHE A 87 -3.55 3.76 5.06
CA PHE A 87 -4.68 4.32 4.34
C PHE A 87 -5.85 3.34 4.21
N VAL A 88 -5.58 2.06 3.94
CA VAL A 88 -6.58 1.00 3.94
C VAL A 88 -7.24 0.87 5.32
N THR A 89 -6.49 1.03 6.42
CA THR A 89 -7.07 1.03 7.78
C THR A 89 -8.04 2.19 8.00
N ILE A 90 -7.70 3.42 7.59
CA ILE A 90 -8.62 4.56 7.71
C ILE A 90 -9.85 4.34 6.83
N TYR A 91 -9.64 3.89 5.60
CA TYR A 91 -10.70 3.61 4.64
C TYR A 91 -11.65 2.50 5.11
N SER A 92 -11.16 1.44 5.76
CA SER A 92 -11.99 0.34 6.26
C SER A 92 -12.94 0.79 7.37
N VAL A 93 -12.53 1.73 8.23
CA VAL A 93 -13.41 2.32 9.27
C VAL A 93 -14.61 3.02 8.62
N PHE A 94 -14.39 3.79 7.55
CA PHE A 94 -15.48 4.42 6.81
C PHE A 94 -16.38 3.39 6.12
N ILE A 95 -15.81 2.38 5.44
CA ILE A 95 -16.64 1.32 4.83
C ILE A 95 -17.51 0.64 5.88
N MET A 96 -16.95 0.23 7.01
CA MET A 96 -17.71 -0.46 8.06
C MET A 96 -18.84 0.40 8.60
N GLY A 97 -18.59 1.70 8.85
CA GLY A 97 -19.62 2.63 9.33
C GLY A 97 -20.79 2.76 8.36
N PHE A 98 -20.51 3.03 7.08
CA PHE A 98 -21.57 3.18 6.07
C PHE A 98 -22.23 1.84 5.73
N ALA A 99 -21.51 0.71 5.77
CA ALA A 99 -22.08 -0.62 5.55
C ALA A 99 -23.17 -0.96 6.56
N GLN A 100 -23.01 -0.57 7.84
CA GLN A 100 -24.08 -0.73 8.84
C GLN A 100 -25.32 0.08 8.48
N SER A 101 -25.15 1.35 8.11
CA SER A 101 -26.27 2.21 7.73
C SER A 101 -27.01 1.65 6.51
N TYR A 102 -26.27 1.19 5.50
CA TYR A 102 -26.87 0.59 4.31
C TYR A 102 -27.56 -0.74 4.60
N TYR A 103 -26.98 -1.59 5.43
CA TYR A 103 -27.64 -2.82 5.88
C TYR A 103 -29.02 -2.51 6.50
N ILE A 104 -29.11 -1.49 7.35
CA ILE A 104 -30.40 -1.08 7.95
C ILE A 104 -31.39 -0.55 6.91
N ILE A 105 -30.93 0.25 5.94
CA ILE A 105 -31.80 0.77 4.86
C ILE A 105 -32.35 -0.37 4.01
N PHE A 106 -31.52 -1.35 3.66
CA PHE A 106 -31.90 -2.50 2.83
C PHE A 106 -32.72 -3.56 3.57
N LEU A 107 -32.80 -3.54 4.91
CA LEU A 107 -33.83 -4.32 5.64
C LEU A 107 -35.26 -3.89 5.27
N SER A 108 -35.44 -2.63 4.86
CA SER A 108 -36.73 -2.09 4.41
C SER A 108 -36.96 -2.22 2.90
N TYR A 109 -36.23 -3.14 2.25
CA TYR A 109 -36.39 -3.42 0.83
C TYR A 109 -37.74 -4.12 0.58
N LYS A 110 -38.54 -3.56 -0.33
CA LYS A 110 -39.87 -4.09 -0.65
C LYS A 110 -39.72 -5.39 -1.44
N LYS A 111 -40.27 -6.48 -0.90
CA LYS A 111 -40.43 -7.74 -1.63
C LYS A 111 -41.67 -7.60 -2.52
N MET A 112 -41.57 -7.88 -3.83
CA MET A 112 -42.75 -7.82 -4.69
C MET A 112 -43.67 -8.99 -4.36
N GLU A 113 -44.91 -8.69 -3.96
CA GLU A 113 -45.97 -9.70 -3.73
C GLU A 113 -47.00 -9.72 -4.88
N GLN A 114 -46.93 -8.78 -5.84
CA GLN A 114 -47.89 -8.63 -6.95
C GLN A 114 -47.17 -8.40 -8.29
N PRO A 115 -47.80 -8.77 -9.43
CA PRO A 115 -47.17 -8.66 -10.74
C PRO A 115 -46.80 -7.20 -11.07
N PRO A 116 -45.70 -6.97 -11.80
CA PRO A 116 -45.10 -5.64 -11.91
C PRO A 116 -46.01 -4.70 -12.72
N GLU A 117 -46.39 -3.57 -12.11
CA GLU A 117 -46.81 -2.38 -12.86
C GLU A 117 -45.61 -1.84 -13.66
N GLU A 118 -45.85 -1.15 -14.77
CA GLU A 118 -44.84 -0.78 -15.78
C GLU A 118 -43.63 0.01 -15.24
N ASP A 119 -43.75 0.60 -14.04
CA ASP A 119 -42.70 1.35 -13.33
C ASP A 119 -41.77 0.52 -12.42
N ASP A 120 -42.12 -0.74 -12.11
CA ASP A 120 -41.42 -1.60 -11.12
C ASP A 120 -40.44 -2.63 -11.73
N LYS A 121 -40.18 -2.57 -13.04
CA LYS A 121 -39.26 -3.49 -13.75
C LYS A 121 -37.81 -3.49 -13.24
N PHE A 122 -37.43 -2.55 -12.37
CA PHE A 122 -36.07 -2.42 -11.83
C PHE A 122 -35.88 -3.06 -10.46
N CYS A 123 -36.97 -3.42 -9.76
CA CYS A 123 -36.87 -4.10 -8.48
C CYS A 123 -36.73 -5.60 -8.71
N THR A 124 -35.86 -6.27 -7.95
CA THR A 124 -35.73 -7.74 -7.95
C THR A 124 -36.38 -8.29 -6.69
N ASP A 125 -36.96 -9.50 -6.73
CA ASP A 125 -37.57 -10.16 -5.56
C ASP A 125 -36.59 -10.43 -4.41
N THR A 126 -35.30 -10.44 -4.74
CA THR A 126 -34.21 -10.72 -3.81
C THR A 126 -33.56 -9.41 -3.35
N ASN A 127 -33.49 -9.21 -2.04
CA ASN A 127 -32.73 -8.10 -1.45
C ASN A 127 -31.24 -8.21 -1.86
N PRO A 128 -30.65 -7.17 -2.48
CA PRO A 128 -29.24 -7.19 -2.88
C PRO A 128 -28.25 -7.09 -1.70
N ILE A 129 -28.71 -6.68 -0.51
CA ILE A 129 -27.90 -6.62 0.72
C ILE A 129 -28.62 -7.33 1.88
N PRO A 130 -28.66 -8.68 1.89
CA PRO A 130 -29.32 -9.45 2.93
C PRO A 130 -28.46 -9.60 4.20
N THR A 131 -27.13 -9.50 4.10
CA THR A 131 -26.21 -9.73 5.22
C THR A 131 -25.24 -8.56 5.41
N MET A 132 -24.71 -8.41 6.63
CA MET A 132 -23.70 -7.38 6.95
C MET A 132 -22.41 -7.55 6.12
N THR A 133 -22.01 -8.79 5.84
CA THR A 133 -20.84 -9.09 4.99
C THR A 133 -21.05 -8.67 3.55
N GLU A 134 -22.26 -8.90 3.02
CA GLU A 134 -22.64 -8.43 1.69
C GLU A 134 -22.76 -6.91 1.65
N ALA A 135 -23.16 -6.26 2.74
CA ALA A 135 -23.17 -4.80 2.83
C ALA A 135 -21.75 -4.22 2.70
N ILE A 136 -20.77 -4.81 3.39
CA ILE A 136 -19.36 -4.38 3.30
C ILE A 136 -18.85 -4.56 1.86
N LEU A 137 -19.15 -5.70 1.23
CA LEU A 137 -18.76 -5.97 -0.15
C LEU A 137 -19.44 -5.01 -1.13
N ALA A 138 -20.73 -4.76 -0.97
CA ALA A 138 -21.50 -3.85 -1.79
C ALA A 138 -20.95 -2.41 -1.70
N MET A 139 -20.63 -1.95 -0.49
CA MET A 139 -19.99 -0.64 -0.29
C MET A 139 -18.63 -0.56 -0.97
N PHE A 140 -17.81 -1.61 -0.86
CA PHE A 140 -16.52 -1.68 -1.55
C PHE A 140 -16.69 -1.64 -3.07
N ILE A 141 -17.60 -2.42 -3.65
CA ILE A 141 -17.87 -2.43 -5.10
C ILE A 141 -18.40 -1.07 -5.56
N MET A 142 -19.29 -0.46 -4.79
CA MET A 142 -19.85 0.87 -5.06
C MET A 142 -18.74 1.94 -5.12
N SER A 143 -17.73 1.84 -4.27
CA SER A 143 -16.57 2.74 -4.29
C SER A 143 -15.67 2.61 -5.53
N LEU A 144 -15.73 1.46 -6.22
CA LEU A 144 -15.00 1.21 -7.48
C LEU A 144 -15.76 1.73 -8.71
N ASN A 145 -16.67 2.71 -8.52
CA ASN A 145 -17.56 3.26 -9.55
C ASN A 145 -18.50 2.23 -10.20
N LYS A 146 -18.77 1.10 -9.54
CA LYS A 146 -19.77 0.11 -10.00
C LYS A 146 -21.04 0.22 -9.16
N TYR A 147 -21.74 1.34 -9.30
CA TYR A 147 -22.91 1.67 -8.49
C TYR A 147 -24.24 1.66 -9.24
N ASP A 148 -24.24 1.49 -10.57
CA ASP A 148 -25.44 1.61 -11.42
C ASP A 148 -26.60 0.72 -10.95
N ALA A 149 -26.34 -0.60 -10.81
CA ALA A 149 -27.33 -1.55 -10.32
C ALA A 149 -27.79 -1.24 -8.87
N MET A 150 -26.85 -0.84 -8.00
CA MET A 150 -27.16 -0.52 -6.60
C MET A 150 -27.99 0.76 -6.48
N TYR A 151 -27.72 1.76 -7.32
CA TYR A 151 -28.42 3.03 -7.35
C TYR A 151 -29.88 2.84 -7.75
N SER A 152 -30.15 1.98 -8.74
CA SER A 152 -31.52 1.62 -9.11
C SER A 152 -32.27 0.93 -7.97
N SER A 153 -31.60 0.05 -7.20
CA SER A 153 -32.22 -0.66 -6.08
C SER A 153 -32.61 0.25 -4.92
N PHE A 154 -32.09 1.48 -4.82
CA PHE A 154 -32.48 2.43 -3.77
C PHE A 154 -33.96 2.84 -3.86
N ARG A 155 -34.54 2.85 -5.07
CA ARG A 155 -35.97 3.15 -5.30
C ARG A 155 -36.89 2.09 -4.68
N CYS A 156 -36.41 0.87 -4.57
CA CYS A 156 -37.15 -0.27 -4.02
C CYS A 156 -37.15 -0.31 -2.48
N THR A 157 -36.51 0.66 -1.83
CA THR A 157 -36.47 0.76 -0.35
C THR A 157 -37.46 1.80 0.15
N ASN A 158 -38.03 1.60 1.34
CA ASN A 158 -38.93 2.59 1.97
C ASN A 158 -38.25 3.95 2.25
N HIS A 159 -36.91 3.97 2.28
CA HIS A 159 -36.10 5.14 2.61
C HIS A 159 -35.26 5.62 1.41
N GLU A 160 -35.87 5.72 0.23
CA GLU A 160 -35.19 6.13 -1.02
C GLU A 160 -34.40 7.44 -0.89
N THR A 161 -35.01 8.48 -0.32
CA THR A 161 -34.36 9.80 -0.20
C THR A 161 -33.14 9.73 0.71
N LEU A 162 -33.24 9.02 1.82
CA LEU A 162 -32.13 8.84 2.76
C LEU A 162 -30.99 8.03 2.11
N ALA A 163 -31.31 6.97 1.38
CA ALA A 163 -30.34 6.15 0.66
C ALA A 163 -29.56 6.97 -0.38
N LYS A 164 -30.24 7.84 -1.14
CA LYS A 164 -29.63 8.74 -2.13
C LYS A 164 -28.73 9.80 -1.47
N VAL A 165 -29.14 10.39 -0.35
CA VAL A 165 -28.31 11.36 0.38
C VAL A 165 -27.06 10.72 0.98
N MET A 166 -27.21 9.53 1.58
CA MET A 166 -26.08 8.75 2.11
C MET A 166 -25.11 8.33 1.01
N PHE A 167 -25.63 8.02 -0.19
CA PHE A 167 -24.82 7.68 -1.36
C PHE A 167 -23.93 8.84 -1.79
N VAL A 168 -24.51 10.03 -1.98
CA VAL A 168 -23.74 11.24 -2.37
C VAL A 168 -22.68 11.57 -1.32
N THR A 169 -23.05 11.50 -0.04
CA THR A 169 -22.13 11.78 1.08
C THR A 169 -20.97 10.78 1.11
N TYR A 170 -21.27 9.48 0.97
CA TYR A 170 -20.26 8.42 0.90
C TYR A 170 -19.31 8.60 -0.28
N MET A 171 -19.86 8.85 -1.48
CA MET A 171 -19.05 9.06 -2.69
C MET A 171 -18.11 10.27 -2.56
N ALA A 172 -18.58 11.36 -1.95
CA ALA A 172 -17.74 12.54 -1.69
C ALA A 172 -16.59 12.22 -0.74
N ILE A 173 -16.88 11.59 0.41
CA ILE A 173 -15.87 11.22 1.42
C ILE A 173 -14.84 10.26 0.81
N VAL A 174 -15.29 9.19 0.15
CA VAL A 174 -14.38 8.22 -0.47
C VAL A 174 -13.51 8.85 -1.53
N THR A 175 -14.06 9.72 -2.39
CA THR A 175 -13.28 10.42 -3.42
C THR A 175 -12.19 11.29 -2.78
N ILE A 176 -12.51 12.04 -1.73
CA ILE A 176 -11.52 12.84 -0.99
C ILE A 176 -10.45 11.93 -0.37
N LEU A 177 -10.83 10.81 0.25
CA LEU A 177 -9.88 9.86 0.83
C LEU A 177 -8.96 9.27 -0.24
N LEU A 178 -9.50 8.80 -1.37
CA LEU A 178 -8.73 8.20 -2.45
C LEU A 178 -7.78 9.22 -3.11
N ILE A 179 -8.21 10.46 -3.32
CA ILE A 179 -7.35 11.54 -3.82
C ILE A 179 -6.23 11.84 -2.83
N ASN A 180 -6.55 11.93 -1.52
CA ASN A 180 -5.55 12.13 -0.48
C ASN A 180 -4.52 11.00 -0.45
N MET A 181 -4.93 9.76 -0.73
CA MET A 181 -4.01 8.62 -0.83
C MET A 181 -3.11 8.73 -2.06
N LEU A 182 -3.68 9.08 -3.21
CA LEU A 182 -2.94 9.23 -4.46
C LEU A 182 -1.88 10.32 -4.37
N ILE A 183 -2.24 11.48 -3.80
CA ILE A 183 -1.32 12.62 -3.61
C ILE A 183 -0.23 12.30 -2.61
N ALA A 184 -0.57 11.69 -1.46
CA ALA A 184 0.42 11.35 -0.43
C ALA A 184 1.43 10.29 -0.93
N MET A 185 0.95 9.29 -1.68
CA MET A 185 1.80 8.27 -2.27
C MET A 185 2.72 8.89 -3.33
N MET A 186 2.17 9.59 -4.34
CA MET A 186 2.98 10.19 -5.41
C MET A 186 3.96 11.27 -4.87
N GLY A 187 3.55 12.07 -3.88
CA GLY A 187 4.39 13.10 -3.26
C GLY A 187 5.62 12.55 -2.51
N ASN A 188 5.48 11.41 -1.81
CA ASN A 188 6.61 10.72 -1.18
C ASN A 188 7.49 9.97 -2.18
N THR A 189 6.92 9.61 -3.33
CA THR A 189 7.62 8.83 -4.36
C THR A 189 8.69 9.67 -5.04
N TYR A 190 8.34 10.88 -5.50
CA TYR A 190 9.22 11.76 -6.27
C TYR A 190 10.53 12.13 -5.55
N THR A 191 10.50 12.28 -4.22
CA THR A 191 11.68 12.64 -3.42
C THR A 191 12.60 11.45 -3.10
N LYS A 192 12.08 10.22 -3.21
CA LYS A 192 12.74 8.95 -2.87
C LYS A 192 13.34 8.19 -4.07
N ILE A 193 13.18 8.67 -5.30
CA ILE A 193 13.63 7.96 -6.51
C ILE A 193 15.15 7.68 -6.47
N ALA A 194 15.98 8.66 -6.11
CA ALA A 194 17.43 8.48 -5.98
C ALA A 194 17.82 7.45 -4.88
N GLU A 195 17.16 7.50 -3.73
CA GLU A 195 17.35 6.52 -2.64
C GLU A 195 16.92 5.11 -3.06
N THR A 196 15.91 5.02 -3.92
CA THR A 196 15.39 3.74 -4.41
C THR A 196 16.41 3.02 -5.29
N ARG A 197 17.16 3.75 -6.14
CA ARG A 197 18.21 3.12 -6.96
C ARG A 197 19.31 2.48 -6.09
N ASN A 198 19.74 3.18 -5.04
CA ASN A 198 20.73 2.66 -4.08
C ASN A 198 20.15 1.50 -3.25
N GLU A 199 18.89 1.60 -2.82
CA GLU A 199 18.21 0.52 -2.13
C GLU A 199 18.08 -0.72 -3.01
N TRP A 200 17.70 -0.55 -4.27
CA TRP A 200 17.59 -1.62 -5.25
C TRP A 200 18.93 -2.32 -5.45
N GLN A 201 20.03 -1.57 -5.59
CA GLN A 201 21.38 -2.16 -5.68
C GLN A 201 21.76 -2.95 -4.42
N ARG A 202 21.51 -2.41 -3.23
CA ARG A 202 21.69 -3.12 -1.95
C ARG A 202 20.89 -4.42 -1.93
N GLN A 203 19.64 -4.34 -2.37
CA GLN A 203 18.70 -5.43 -2.44
C GLN A 203 19.11 -6.51 -3.46
N TRP A 204 19.62 -6.10 -4.62
CA TRP A 204 20.20 -6.99 -5.63
C TRP A 204 21.45 -7.70 -5.09
N ALA A 205 22.37 -6.96 -4.46
CA ALA A 205 23.56 -7.54 -3.84
C ALA A 205 23.20 -8.58 -2.76
N ARG A 206 22.18 -8.32 -1.94
CA ARG A 206 21.68 -9.29 -0.95
C ARG A 206 21.18 -10.57 -1.63
N ILE A 207 20.45 -10.47 -2.74
CA ILE A 207 19.97 -11.65 -3.50
C ILE A 207 21.16 -12.43 -4.04
N VAL A 208 22.14 -11.76 -4.65
CA VAL A 208 23.36 -12.40 -5.17
C VAL A 208 24.08 -13.18 -4.07
N LEU A 209 24.27 -12.57 -2.89
CA LEU A 209 24.91 -13.25 -1.74
C LEU A 209 24.11 -14.46 -1.23
N VAL A 210 22.78 -14.40 -1.25
CA VAL A 210 21.92 -15.53 -0.86
C VAL A 210 22.03 -16.67 -1.88
N VAL A 211 22.04 -16.35 -3.17
CA VAL A 211 22.23 -17.33 -4.26
C VAL A 211 23.63 -17.95 -4.19
N GLU A 212 24.65 -17.14 -3.91
CA GLU A 212 26.04 -17.59 -3.78
C GLU A 212 26.24 -18.55 -2.58
N ARG A 213 25.44 -18.39 -1.51
CA ARG A 213 25.42 -19.35 -0.39
C ARG A 213 24.82 -20.71 -0.75
N GLY A 214 24.04 -20.79 -1.84
CA GLY A 214 23.53 -22.05 -2.38
C GLY A 214 24.55 -22.85 -3.19
N VAL A 215 25.69 -22.24 -3.54
CA VAL A 215 26.79 -22.89 -4.28
C VAL A 215 27.75 -23.59 -3.30
N SER A 216 28.34 -24.70 -3.72
CA SER A 216 29.32 -25.43 -2.89
C SER A 216 30.48 -24.52 -2.46
N PRO A 217 31.01 -24.63 -1.22
CA PRO A 217 32.06 -23.74 -0.72
C PRO A 217 33.33 -23.73 -1.58
N LYS A 218 33.67 -24.89 -2.17
CA LYS A 218 34.85 -25.04 -3.03
C LYS A 218 34.72 -24.22 -4.31
N GLU A 219 33.57 -24.29 -4.96
CA GLU A 219 33.32 -23.59 -6.21
C GLU A 219 33.12 -22.08 -6.01
N ARG A 220 32.53 -21.68 -4.88
CA ARG A 220 32.46 -20.28 -4.47
C ARG A 220 33.84 -19.64 -4.34
N LEU A 221 34.79 -20.34 -3.71
CA LEU A 221 36.15 -19.82 -3.50
C LEU A 221 36.91 -19.65 -4.84
N ILE A 222 36.69 -20.58 -5.78
CA ILE A 222 37.24 -20.46 -7.13
C ILE A 222 36.66 -19.23 -7.84
N ARG A 223 35.34 -19.03 -7.80
CA ARG A 223 34.70 -17.87 -8.44
C ARG A 223 35.04 -16.56 -7.75
N GLN A 224 35.23 -16.54 -6.44
CA GLN A 224 35.65 -15.36 -5.69
C GLN A 224 36.98 -14.79 -6.19
N ARG A 225 37.91 -15.67 -6.60
CA ARG A 225 39.19 -15.24 -7.19
C ARG A 225 39.04 -14.59 -8.56
N LEU A 226 37.94 -14.83 -9.29
CA LEU A 226 37.71 -14.26 -10.61
C LEU A 226 37.39 -12.77 -10.57
N TYR A 227 36.71 -12.30 -9.51
CA TYR A 227 36.30 -10.91 -9.35
C TYR A 227 37.03 -10.16 -8.21
N SER A 228 37.90 -10.83 -7.45
CA SER A 228 38.73 -10.16 -6.43
C SER A 228 40.12 -9.84 -6.96
N GLN A 229 40.66 -8.69 -6.54
CA GLN A 229 42.03 -8.28 -6.84
C GLN A 229 42.85 -8.28 -5.54
N PRO A 230 44.15 -8.63 -5.60
CA PRO A 230 45.02 -8.53 -4.45
C PRO A 230 45.25 -7.05 -4.10
N MET A 231 45.00 -6.68 -2.84
CA MET A 231 45.37 -5.39 -2.29
C MET A 231 46.90 -5.33 -2.07
N ALA A 232 47.43 -4.14 -1.79
CA ALA A 232 48.85 -3.97 -1.41
C ALA A 232 49.25 -4.83 -0.18
N ASP A 233 48.28 -5.14 0.67
CA ASP A 233 48.43 -5.97 1.89
C ASP A 233 48.33 -7.49 1.59
N GLY A 234 48.29 -7.91 0.32
CA GLY A 234 48.16 -9.30 -0.12
C GLY A 234 46.75 -9.91 0.05
N LYS A 235 45.85 -9.25 0.78
CA LYS A 235 44.45 -9.67 0.95
C LYS A 235 43.66 -9.45 -0.35
N LEU A 236 42.85 -10.43 -0.72
CA LEU A 236 41.94 -10.32 -1.86
C LEU A 236 40.74 -9.43 -1.50
N ALA A 237 40.51 -8.38 -2.29
CA ALA A 237 39.37 -7.47 -2.14
C ALA A 237 38.53 -7.44 -3.42
N PHE A 238 37.21 -7.35 -3.27
CA PHE A 238 36.31 -7.12 -4.39
C PHE A 238 36.29 -5.63 -4.74
N ILE A 239 36.71 -5.28 -5.95
CA ILE A 239 36.71 -3.89 -6.42
C ILE A 239 35.51 -3.67 -7.32
N ILE A 240 34.54 -2.90 -6.83
CA ILE A 240 33.40 -2.45 -7.63
C ILE A 240 33.82 -1.18 -8.38
N ARG A 241 34.01 -1.27 -9.70
CA ARG A 241 34.09 -0.09 -10.56
C ARG A 241 32.68 0.27 -11.01
N HIS A 242 32.09 1.30 -10.40
CA HIS A 242 30.82 1.85 -10.87
C HIS A 242 31.05 2.59 -12.20
N GLN A 243 30.79 1.92 -13.32
CA GLN A 243 30.63 2.60 -14.61
C GLN A 243 29.21 3.14 -14.70
N HIS A 244 29.02 4.38 -14.27
CA HIS A 244 27.82 5.14 -14.61
C HIS A 244 27.94 5.58 -16.07
N THR A 245 26.93 5.25 -16.88
CA THR A 245 26.74 5.89 -18.19
C THR A 245 26.62 7.40 -18.01
N ASP A 246 26.89 8.18 -19.04
CA ASP A 246 26.80 9.64 -18.93
C ASP A 246 25.35 10.08 -18.67
N GLU A 247 24.36 9.35 -19.20
CA GLU A 247 22.94 9.46 -18.83
C GLU A 247 22.70 9.25 -17.32
N ASP A 248 23.25 8.18 -16.73
CA ASP A 248 23.11 7.88 -15.29
C ASP A 248 23.69 9.01 -14.39
N LYS A 249 24.72 9.73 -14.90
CA LYS A 249 25.36 10.87 -14.21
C LYS A 249 24.53 12.15 -14.35
N GLU A 250 23.96 12.41 -15.52
CA GLU A 250 23.07 13.54 -15.76
C GLU A 250 21.81 13.44 -14.90
N GLU A 251 21.14 12.28 -14.89
CA GLU A 251 20.00 12.02 -14.01
C GLU A 251 20.36 12.25 -12.53
N LEU A 252 21.55 11.83 -12.10
CA LEU A 252 22.00 12.00 -10.72
C LEU A 252 22.21 13.49 -10.36
N LYS A 253 22.72 14.29 -11.29
CA LYS A 253 22.86 15.75 -11.12
C LYS A 253 21.50 16.42 -11.03
N GLU A 254 20.57 16.09 -11.94
CA GLU A 254 19.20 16.63 -11.91
C GLU A 254 18.48 16.31 -10.60
N LEU A 255 18.60 15.07 -10.12
CA LEU A 255 18.05 14.65 -8.83
C LEU A 255 18.67 15.42 -7.64
N GLN A 256 19.97 15.72 -7.70
CA GLN A 256 20.64 16.54 -6.69
C GLN A 256 20.15 18.00 -6.71
N GLU A 257 19.98 18.58 -7.90
CA GLU A 257 19.45 19.93 -8.06
C GLU A 257 18.00 20.04 -7.58
N LEU A 258 17.14 19.07 -7.92
CA LEU A 258 15.77 18.95 -7.42
C LEU A 258 15.74 18.89 -5.89
N ARG A 259 16.62 18.11 -5.26
CA ARG A 259 16.76 18.06 -3.78
C ARG A 259 17.19 19.39 -3.20
N ALA A 260 18.18 20.05 -3.79
CA ALA A 260 18.65 21.35 -3.33
C ALA A 260 17.54 22.40 -3.43
N ASN A 261 16.76 22.39 -4.51
CA ASN A 261 15.60 23.26 -4.70
C ASN A 261 14.50 22.98 -3.67
N HIS A 262 14.19 21.70 -3.42
CA HIS A 262 13.22 21.32 -2.41
C HIS A 262 13.66 21.76 -1.01
N ALA A 263 14.91 21.53 -0.63
CA ALA A 263 15.46 21.96 0.66
C ALA A 263 15.39 23.48 0.83
N ARG A 264 15.77 24.25 -0.21
CA ARG A 264 15.62 25.72 -0.23
C ARG A 264 14.18 26.16 -0.02
N ASN A 265 13.22 25.50 -0.69
CA ASN A 265 11.80 25.81 -0.57
C ASN A 265 11.25 25.50 0.83
N VAL A 266 11.67 24.39 1.44
CA VAL A 266 11.31 24.03 2.82
C VAL A 266 11.87 25.05 3.81
N SER A 267 13.14 25.45 3.67
CA SER A 267 13.74 26.50 4.52
C SER A 267 13.02 27.84 4.39
N ARG A 268 12.57 28.22 3.18
CA ARG A 268 11.75 29.42 2.97
C ARG A 268 10.40 29.33 3.70
N ARG A 269 9.74 28.17 3.65
CA ARG A 269 8.46 27.94 4.36
C ARG A 269 8.63 28.00 5.88
N LEU A 270 9.70 27.42 6.42
CA LEU A 270 10.02 27.48 7.86
C LEU A 270 10.29 28.92 8.33
N LYS A 271 11.07 29.70 7.56
CA LYS A 271 11.32 31.12 7.86
C LYS A 271 10.04 31.96 7.81
N GLY A 272 9.15 31.70 6.85
CA GLY A 272 7.84 32.36 6.76
C GLY A 272 6.89 32.00 7.92
N SER A 273 6.89 30.74 8.36
CA SER A 273 6.09 30.29 9.50
C SER A 273 6.58 30.91 10.83
N ASN A 274 7.89 31.06 11.01
CA ASN A 274 8.48 31.73 12.19
C ASN A 274 8.19 33.24 12.22
N PHE A 275 8.00 33.87 11.07
CA PHE A 275 7.59 35.27 10.98
C PHE A 275 6.12 35.45 11.43
N MET A 276 5.21 34.56 11.06
CA MET A 276 3.81 34.64 11.52
C MET A 276 3.65 34.33 13.02
N SER A 277 4.42 33.39 13.58
CA SER A 277 4.36 33.07 15.01
C SER A 277 5.01 34.14 15.90
N SER A 278 5.99 34.90 15.40
CA SER A 278 6.54 36.06 16.11
C SER A 278 5.61 37.28 16.08
N VAL A 279 4.80 37.43 15.03
CA VAL A 279 3.75 38.47 14.96
C VAL A 279 2.58 38.19 15.91
N SER A 280 2.22 36.93 16.16
CA SER A 280 1.14 36.58 17.11
C SER A 280 1.51 36.71 18.59
N LEU A 281 2.80 36.90 18.92
CA LEU A 281 3.31 36.91 20.31
C LEU A 281 3.67 38.29 20.86
N SER A 282 3.27 39.37 20.18
CA SER A 282 3.37 40.73 20.75
C SER A 282 2.03 41.13 21.39
N PRO A 283 1.87 41.02 22.72
CA PRO A 283 0.75 41.68 23.39
C PRO A 283 0.92 43.20 23.25
N LYS A 284 -0.11 43.87 22.72
CA LYS A 284 -0.15 45.34 22.68
C LYS A 284 0.07 45.90 24.08
N PRO A 285 0.97 46.89 24.28
CA PRO A 285 1.05 47.60 25.55
C PRO A 285 -0.29 48.32 25.81
N LEU A 286 -0.85 48.12 26.99
CA LEU A 286 -1.98 48.90 27.48
C LEU A 286 -1.53 50.36 27.62
N GLU A 287 -2.12 51.26 26.84
CA GLU A 287 -2.00 52.69 27.05
C GLU A 287 -2.62 53.07 28.39
N HIS A 288 -1.80 53.50 29.35
CA HIS A 288 -2.28 54.22 30.52
C HIS A 288 -2.75 55.60 30.08
N GLY A 289 -4.07 55.78 29.99
CA GLY A 289 -4.68 57.09 29.88
C GLY A 289 -4.38 57.92 31.13
N SER A 290 -3.71 59.05 30.95
CA SER A 290 -3.63 60.11 31.95
C SER A 290 -4.92 60.92 31.95
N SER A 291 -5.66 60.93 33.06
CA SER A 291 -6.58 62.02 33.44
C SER A 291 -5.95 62.73 34.64
N SER A 292 -5.25 63.85 34.39
CA SER A 292 -5.75 65.22 34.52
C SER A 292 -5.89 65.70 35.98
N SER A 293 -4.85 66.43 36.40
CA SER A 293 -4.83 67.70 37.16
C SER A 293 -5.74 67.91 38.38
N LEU A 294 -5.07 68.33 39.47
CA LEU A 294 -5.62 69.14 40.56
C LEU A 294 -6.47 70.31 40.04
N ASN A 295 -7.70 70.41 40.56
CA ASN A 295 -8.24 71.53 41.36
C ASN A 295 -9.74 71.30 41.61
#